data_AF-A0A9E5RR16-F1
#
_entry.id   AF-A0A9E5RR16-F1
#
_cell.length_a   1.000
_cell.length_b   1.000
_cell.length_c   1.000
_cell.angle_alpha   90.00
_cell.angle_beta   90.00
_cell.angle_gamma   90.00
#
_symmetry.space_group_name_H-M   'P 1'
#
loop_
_entity.id
_entity.type
_entity.pdbx_description
1 polymer ?
#
loop_
_entity_poly.entity_id
_entity_poly.type
_entity_poly.pdbx_seq_one_letter_code
_entity_poly.pdbx_strand_id
1 'polypeptide(L)'
;MPVSTETSAIARYSRDPKAAGFTLLMEMNALAFNPRMHLFSSGTAYDLMARSGNQSAFDELEQLLQQLQWAIYHVQRTYKQLIGKNGKPYVNSDRKVVLVDEGDKAQMESNLETICQRRHALIEDLHGKRCYLHRRQEGVYPAFEEFYVVAPKLAKNKCRNLKAFEQNWRELTGPAKPVQLTLFVP
;
A
#
# COMPACT_ATOMS: atom_id res chain seq x y z
N MET A 1 -12.80 -10.42 9.59
CA MET A 1 -11.75 -11.24 10.24
C MET A 1 -11.69 -10.82 11.69
N PRO A 2 -12.04 -11.67 12.66
CA PRO A 2 -11.89 -11.31 14.08
C PRO A 2 -10.40 -11.06 14.36
N VAL A 3 -10.10 -9.99 15.09
CA VAL A 3 -8.73 -9.62 15.45
C VAL A 3 -8.21 -10.67 16.42
N SER A 4 -7.38 -11.59 15.95
CA SER A 4 -6.61 -12.53 16.78
C SER A 4 -5.79 -11.69 17.76
N THR A 5 -5.88 -11.96 19.06
CA THR A 5 -4.97 -11.32 20.03
C THR A 5 -3.53 -11.67 19.67
N GLU A 6 -2.58 -10.76 19.88
CA GLU A 6 -1.16 -10.97 19.54
C GLU A 6 -0.61 -12.29 20.10
N THR A 7 -0.91 -12.61 21.36
CA THR A 7 -0.51 -13.86 22.02
C THR A 7 -1.04 -15.10 21.30
N SER A 8 -2.31 -15.07 20.86
CA SER A 8 -2.89 -16.19 20.09
C SER A 8 -2.28 -16.33 18.70
N ALA A 9 -1.86 -15.22 18.08
CA ALA A 9 -1.19 -15.22 16.79
C ALA A 9 0.23 -15.81 16.90
N ILE A 10 1.00 -15.41 17.91
CA ILE A 10 2.35 -15.97 18.18
C ILE A 10 2.25 -17.49 18.37
N ALA A 11 1.41 -17.96 19.29
CA ALA A 11 1.27 -19.39 19.56
C ALA A 11 0.77 -20.21 18.35
N ARG A 12 0.01 -19.58 17.44
CA ARG A 12 -0.40 -20.21 16.17
C ARG A 12 0.78 -20.30 15.21
N TYR A 13 1.48 -19.19 15.00
CA TYR A 13 2.58 -19.10 14.05
C TYR A 13 3.84 -19.85 14.48
N SER A 14 4.05 -20.08 15.77
CA SER A 14 5.09 -20.99 16.25
C SER A 14 4.75 -22.46 15.99
N ARG A 15 3.46 -22.82 15.93
CA ARG A 15 3.01 -24.20 15.63
C ARG A 15 2.89 -24.47 14.14
N ASP A 16 2.71 -23.44 13.33
CA ASP A 16 2.59 -23.52 11.88
C ASP A 16 3.44 -22.43 11.20
N PRO A 17 4.74 -22.71 10.99
CA PRO A 17 5.67 -21.77 10.35
C PRO A 17 5.24 -21.38 8.92
N LYS A 18 4.66 -22.30 8.16
CA LYS A 18 4.18 -22.04 6.80
C LYS A 18 3.07 -21.00 6.78
N ALA A 19 2.11 -21.13 7.69
CA ALA A 19 1.07 -20.11 7.87
C ALA A 19 1.66 -18.77 8.33
N ALA A 20 2.72 -18.78 9.12
CA ALA A 20 3.43 -17.58 9.54
C ALA A 20 4.11 -16.88 8.35
N GLY A 21 4.92 -17.58 7.57
CA GLY A 21 5.58 -17.06 6.38
C GLY A 21 4.59 -16.51 5.35
N PHE A 22 3.49 -17.24 5.09
CA PHE A 22 2.42 -16.76 4.22
C PHE A 22 1.75 -15.48 4.75
N THR A 23 1.53 -15.39 6.07
CA THR A 23 0.98 -14.18 6.69
C THR A 23 1.90 -12.99 6.50
N LEU A 24 3.21 -13.16 6.72
CA LEU A 24 4.20 -12.11 6.51
C LEU A 24 4.24 -11.68 5.04
N LEU A 25 4.17 -12.62 4.10
CA LEU A 25 4.13 -12.34 2.66
C LEU A 25 2.90 -11.49 2.30
N MET A 26 1.73 -11.86 2.80
CA MET A 26 0.49 -11.12 2.55
C MET A 26 0.54 -9.70 3.11
N GLU A 27 1.06 -9.52 4.32
CA GLU A 27 1.19 -8.19 4.92
C GLU A 27 2.25 -7.35 4.20
N MET A 28 3.43 -7.91 3.92
CA MET A 28 4.48 -7.22 3.15
C MET A 28 3.94 -6.71 1.82
N ASN A 29 3.22 -7.57 1.09
CA ASN A 29 2.59 -7.19 -0.16
C ASN A 29 1.52 -6.11 0.05
N ALA A 30 0.65 -6.22 1.06
CA ALA A 30 -0.37 -5.22 1.35
C ALA A 30 0.24 -3.85 1.71
N LEU A 31 1.28 -3.84 2.53
CA LEU A 31 1.99 -2.64 2.95
C LEU A 31 2.68 -1.96 1.76
N ALA A 32 3.24 -2.70 0.81
CA ALA A 32 3.80 -2.14 -0.42
C ALA A 32 2.79 -1.24 -1.15
N PHE A 33 1.51 -1.63 -1.26
CA PHE A 33 0.45 -0.82 -1.88
C PHE A 33 -0.17 0.24 -0.97
N ASN A 34 -0.09 0.06 0.36
CA ASN A 34 -0.60 1.03 1.33
C ASN A 34 0.11 0.85 2.68
N PRO A 35 0.99 1.78 3.09
CA PRO A 35 1.74 1.65 4.35
C PRO A 35 0.85 1.66 5.61
N ARG A 36 -0.45 1.93 5.46
CA ARG A 36 -1.44 1.93 6.55
C ARG A 36 -2.24 0.62 6.63
N MET A 37 -1.91 -0.40 5.84
CA MET A 37 -2.65 -1.67 5.78
C MET A 37 -1.95 -2.78 6.59
N HIS A 38 -1.77 -2.52 7.88
CA HIS A 38 -1.24 -3.49 8.83
C HIS A 38 -2.31 -4.51 9.25
N LEU A 39 -1.90 -5.74 9.57
CA LEU A 39 -2.83 -6.81 9.99
C LEU A 39 -3.26 -6.68 11.46
N PHE A 40 -2.41 -6.10 12.32
CA PHE A 40 -2.67 -5.96 13.76
C PHE A 40 -2.85 -4.50 14.14
N SER A 41 -3.76 -4.18 15.06
CA SER A 41 -4.01 -2.79 15.48
C SER A 41 -2.80 -2.11 16.13
N SER A 42 -1.86 -2.89 16.67
CA SER A 42 -0.68 -2.48 17.42
C SER A 42 0.62 -2.50 16.60
N GLY A 43 0.56 -2.80 15.30
CA GLY A 43 1.73 -2.82 14.42
C GLY A 43 1.64 -3.88 13.33
N THR A 44 2.79 -4.24 12.77
CA THR A 44 2.86 -5.24 11.71
C THR A 44 3.01 -6.66 12.27
N ALA A 45 2.58 -7.67 11.51
CA ALA A 45 2.90 -9.07 11.74
C ALA A 45 4.42 -9.29 11.74
N TYR A 46 5.16 -8.55 10.91
CA TYR A 46 6.61 -8.55 10.92
C TYR A 46 7.17 -8.17 12.30
N ASP A 47 6.75 -7.02 12.84
CA ASP A 47 7.20 -6.57 14.16
C ASP A 47 6.81 -7.56 15.25
N LEU A 48 5.61 -8.14 15.15
CA LEU A 48 5.14 -9.15 16.09
C LEU A 48 6.05 -10.39 16.09
N MET A 49 6.39 -10.92 14.91
CA MET A 49 7.27 -12.10 14.79
C MET A 49 8.70 -11.81 15.20
N ALA A 50 9.20 -10.61 14.90
CA ALA A 50 10.53 -10.15 15.31
C ALA A 50 10.63 -10.06 16.83
N ARG A 51 9.65 -9.41 17.48
CA ARG A 51 9.61 -9.29 18.95
C ARG A 51 9.44 -10.63 19.66
N SER A 52 8.74 -11.59 19.06
CA SER A 52 8.57 -12.93 19.62
C SER A 52 9.73 -13.89 19.36
N GLY A 53 10.74 -13.47 18.58
CA GLY A 53 11.87 -14.33 18.20
C GLY A 53 11.48 -15.51 17.31
N ASN A 54 10.38 -15.41 16.55
CA ASN A 54 9.89 -16.53 15.73
C ASN A 54 10.66 -16.62 14.40
N GLN A 55 11.91 -17.08 14.45
CA GLN A 55 12.80 -17.15 13.29
C GLN A 55 12.21 -17.99 12.14
N SER A 56 11.54 -19.10 12.48
CA SER A 56 10.93 -19.99 11.48
C SER A 56 9.91 -19.30 10.56
N ALA A 57 9.27 -18.23 11.02
CA ALA A 57 8.36 -17.45 10.17
C ALA A 57 9.12 -16.66 9.07
N PHE A 58 10.31 -16.16 9.38
CA PHE A 58 11.15 -15.44 8.43
C PHE A 58 11.81 -16.39 7.43
N ASP A 59 12.21 -17.57 7.87
CA ASP A 59 12.78 -18.61 6.99
C ASP A 59 11.73 -19.04 5.94
N GLU A 60 10.48 -19.27 6.36
CA GLU A 60 9.37 -19.59 5.45
C GLU A 60 9.01 -18.41 4.52
N LEU A 61 9.06 -17.17 5.02
CA LEU A 61 8.90 -15.99 4.17
C LEU A 61 10.00 -15.94 3.09
N GLU A 62 11.26 -16.15 3.45
CA GLU A 62 12.38 -16.11 2.51
C GLU A 62 12.23 -17.18 1.43
N GLN A 63 11.87 -18.42 1.82
CA GLN A 63 11.61 -19.50 0.87
C GLN A 63 10.47 -19.17 -0.10
N LEU A 64 9.41 -18.52 0.38
CA LEU A 64 8.33 -18.05 -0.49
C LEU A 64 8.81 -16.96 -1.46
N LEU A 65 9.60 -16.00 -0.99
CA LEU A 65 10.09 -14.89 -1.83
C LEU A 65 11.03 -15.36 -2.93
N GLN A 66 11.84 -16.39 -2.69
CA GLN A 66 12.73 -16.99 -3.69
C GLN A 66 11.96 -17.64 -4.86
N GLN A 67 10.71 -18.04 -4.64
CA GLN A 67 9.88 -18.71 -5.64
C GLN A 67 9.00 -17.75 -6.45
N LEU A 68 8.95 -16.47 -6.06
CA LEU A 68 8.04 -15.50 -6.65
C LEU A 68 8.75 -14.60 -7.67
N GLN A 69 8.08 -14.37 -8.79
CA GLN A 69 8.37 -13.22 -9.62
C GLN A 69 8.06 -11.93 -8.87
N TRP A 70 8.76 -10.87 -9.24
CA TRP A 70 8.53 -9.51 -8.78
C TRP A 70 7.93 -8.68 -9.92
N ALA A 71 7.31 -7.56 -9.55
CA ALA A 71 6.65 -6.69 -10.50
C ALA A 71 6.71 -5.23 -10.06
N ILE A 72 6.67 -4.34 -11.05
CA ILE A 72 6.38 -2.93 -10.86
C ILE A 72 4.89 -2.71 -11.08
N TYR A 73 4.26 -2.00 -10.14
CA TYR A 73 2.89 -1.56 -10.27
C TYR A 73 2.81 -0.04 -10.28
N HIS A 74 1.98 0.51 -11.15
CA HIS A 74 1.51 1.88 -11.07
C HIS A 74 0.26 1.93 -10.20
N VAL A 75 0.31 2.76 -9.16
CA VAL A 75 -0.74 2.87 -8.16
C VAL A 75 -1.23 4.31 -8.11
N GLN A 76 -2.54 4.44 -8.30
CA GLN A 76 -3.26 5.70 -8.20
C GLN A 76 -4.33 5.56 -7.13
N ARG A 77 -4.36 6.47 -6.17
CA ARG A 77 -5.33 6.47 -5.07
C ARG A 77 -6.02 7.81 -4.97
N THR A 78 -7.32 7.80 -4.72
CA THR A 78 -8.12 9.00 -4.49
C THR A 78 -8.76 8.93 -3.12
N TYR A 79 -8.86 10.08 -2.45
CA TYR A 79 -9.41 10.21 -1.11
C TYR A 79 -10.42 11.34 -1.04
N LYS A 80 -11.58 11.06 -0.46
CA LYS A 80 -12.64 12.03 -0.22
C LYS A 80 -13.18 11.89 1.19
N GLN A 81 -13.17 12.97 1.95
CA GLN A 81 -13.89 13.01 3.23
C GLN A 81 -15.39 13.13 2.96
N LEU A 82 -16.17 12.29 3.63
CA LEU A 82 -17.62 12.23 3.56
C LEU A 82 -18.19 12.17 4.97
N ILE A 83 -19.47 12.49 5.12
CA ILE A 83 -20.21 12.29 6.37
C ILE A 83 -20.96 10.97 6.29
N GLY A 84 -20.74 10.10 7.29
CA GLY A 84 -21.42 8.82 7.41
C GLY A 84 -22.88 8.96 7.84
N LYS A 85 -23.66 7.88 7.71
CA LYS A 85 -25.06 7.85 8.16
C LYS A 85 -25.23 8.16 9.66
N ASN A 86 -24.17 7.93 10.44
CA ASN A 86 -24.10 8.24 11.87
C ASN A 86 -23.66 9.68 12.17
N GLY A 87 -23.58 10.56 11.16
CA GLY A 87 -23.13 11.95 11.30
C GLY A 87 -21.62 12.12 11.49
N LYS A 88 -20.84 11.03 11.57
CA LYS A 88 -19.39 11.10 11.79
C LYS A 88 -18.63 11.18 10.46
N PRO A 89 -17.56 11.98 10.37
CA PRO A 89 -16.74 12.03 9.17
C PRO A 89 -16.01 10.69 8.97
N TYR A 90 -15.87 10.29 7.71
CA TYR A 90 -15.02 9.16 7.30
C TYR A 90 -14.35 9.48 5.97
N VAL A 91 -13.24 8.80 5.68
CA VAL A 91 -12.51 8.95 4.42
C VAL A 91 -12.86 7.80 3.51
N ASN A 92 -13.54 8.11 2.41
CA ASN A 92 -13.72 7.17 1.32
C ASN A 92 -12.45 7.16 0.46
N SER A 93 -11.95 5.97 0.17
CA SER A 93 -10.79 5.79 -0.71
C SER A 93 -11.13 4.87 -1.88
N ASP A 94 -10.59 5.19 -3.05
CA ASP A 94 -10.62 4.31 -4.22
C ASP A 94 -9.22 4.22 -4.81
N ARG A 95 -8.97 3.17 -5.61
CA ARG A 95 -7.66 2.92 -6.19
C ARG A 95 -7.74 2.27 -7.56
N LYS A 96 -6.74 2.59 -8.37
CA LYS A 96 -6.38 1.90 -9.60
C LYS A 96 -4.96 1.35 -9.43
N VAL A 97 -4.81 0.05 -9.68
CA VAL A 97 -3.53 -0.66 -9.67
C VAL A 97 -3.36 -1.29 -11.04
N VAL A 98 -2.21 -1.03 -11.66
CA VAL A 98 -1.85 -1.55 -12.99
C VAL A 98 -0.46 -2.17 -12.92
N LEU A 99 -0.32 -3.40 -13.38
CA LEU A 99 0.96 -4.05 -13.64
C LEU A 99 1.66 -3.33 -14.79
N VAL A 100 2.90 -2.90 -14.55
CA VAL A 100 3.72 -2.15 -15.52
C VAL A 100 4.78 -3.06 -16.13
N ASP A 101 5.44 -3.84 -15.29
CA ASP A 101 6.56 -4.70 -15.67
C ASP A 101 6.70 -5.85 -14.68
N GLU A 102 7.38 -6.92 -15.08
CA GLU A 102 7.62 -8.11 -14.26
C GLU A 102 8.97 -8.77 -14.56
N GLY A 103 9.56 -9.39 -13.54
CA GLY A 103 10.86 -10.05 -13.65
C GLY A 103 11.35 -10.57 -12.30
N ASP A 104 12.66 -10.69 -12.14
CA ASP A 104 13.26 -10.91 -10.83
C ASP A 104 13.28 -9.62 -9.99
N LYS A 105 13.56 -9.77 -8.69
CA LYS A 105 13.57 -8.66 -7.74
C LYS A 105 14.54 -7.55 -8.12
N ALA A 106 15.79 -7.91 -8.43
CA ALA A 106 16.85 -6.94 -8.67
C ALA A 106 16.57 -6.11 -9.93
N GLN A 107 16.08 -6.77 -11.00
CA GLN A 107 15.67 -6.11 -12.23
C GLN A 107 14.53 -5.12 -11.99
N MET A 108 13.51 -5.52 -11.22
CA MET A 108 12.36 -4.65 -10.93
C MET A 108 12.76 -3.46 -10.05
N GLU A 109 13.64 -3.65 -9.07
CA GLU A 109 14.16 -2.54 -8.26
C GLU A 109 14.97 -1.54 -9.09
N SER A 110 15.84 -2.03 -9.99
CA SER A 110 16.61 -1.17 -10.91
C SER A 110 15.71 -0.42 -11.90
N ASN A 111 14.67 -1.09 -12.41
CA ASN A 111 13.67 -0.46 -13.29
C ASN A 111 12.89 0.63 -12.55
N LEU A 112 12.53 0.41 -11.27
CA LEU A 112 11.89 1.44 -10.44
C LEU A 112 12.79 2.64 -10.22
N GLU A 113 14.07 2.43 -9.92
CA GLU A 113 15.07 3.50 -9.78
C GLU A 113 15.17 4.35 -11.05
N THR A 114 15.19 3.69 -12.21
CA THR A 114 15.16 4.36 -13.51
C THR A 114 13.89 5.19 -13.72
N ILE A 115 12.72 4.67 -13.32
CA ILE A 115 11.45 5.41 -13.37
C ILE A 115 11.54 6.66 -12.49
N CYS A 116 12.06 6.55 -11.26
CA CYS A 116 12.17 7.70 -10.36
C CYS A 116 13.09 8.78 -10.88
N GLN A 117 14.26 8.39 -11.38
CA GLN A 117 15.22 9.32 -11.98
C GLN A 117 14.57 10.10 -13.14
N ARG A 118 13.90 9.41 -14.07
CA ARG A 118 13.21 10.04 -15.21
C ARG A 118 12.06 10.96 -14.80
N ARG A 119 11.46 10.71 -13.63
CA ARG A 119 10.32 11.49 -13.10
C ARG A 119 10.76 12.56 -12.10
N HIS A 120 12.05 12.68 -11.82
CA HIS A 120 12.58 13.54 -10.75
C HIS A 120 11.90 13.29 -9.39
N ALA A 121 11.57 12.02 -9.12
CA ALA A 121 10.90 11.58 -7.91
C ALA A 121 11.88 10.93 -6.94
N LEU A 122 11.58 11.01 -5.63
CA LEU A 122 12.34 10.32 -4.60
C LEU A 122 11.83 8.90 -4.40
N ILE A 123 12.77 8.01 -4.06
CA ILE A 123 12.48 6.65 -3.63
C ILE A 123 12.26 6.65 -2.13
N GLU A 124 11.18 6.01 -1.71
CA GLU A 124 10.96 5.62 -0.32
C GLU A 124 11.16 4.11 -0.21
N ASP A 125 12.00 3.68 0.74
CA ASP A 125 12.23 2.28 1.05
C ASP A 125 11.66 1.95 2.43
N LEU A 126 10.34 1.82 2.50
CA LEU A 126 9.61 1.53 3.74
C LEU A 126 8.46 0.55 3.46
N HIS A 127 8.61 -0.69 3.93
CA HIS A 127 7.73 -1.81 3.59
C HIS A 127 7.67 -2.09 2.08
N GLY A 128 8.80 -1.94 1.40
CA GLY A 128 8.96 -2.02 -0.05
C GLY A 128 9.41 -0.69 -0.67
N LYS A 129 10.02 -0.77 -1.87
CA LYS A 129 10.49 0.40 -2.60
C LYS A 129 9.35 1.05 -3.39
N ARG A 130 9.12 2.33 -3.13
CA ARG A 130 8.11 3.16 -3.81
C ARG A 130 8.74 4.38 -4.46
N CYS A 131 8.20 4.77 -5.59
CA CYS A 131 8.54 5.97 -6.32
C CYS A 131 7.35 6.94 -6.29
N TYR A 132 7.37 7.93 -5.41
CA TYR A 132 6.23 8.85 -5.29
C TYR A 132 6.28 9.95 -6.34
N LEU A 133 5.28 9.98 -7.23
CA LEU A 133 5.05 11.10 -8.13
C LEU A 133 4.27 12.22 -7.44
N HIS A 134 3.29 11.83 -6.63
CA HIS A 134 2.54 12.74 -5.78
C HIS A 134 2.19 12.07 -4.47
N ARG A 135 2.54 12.72 -3.37
CA ARG A 135 2.19 12.30 -2.02
C ARG A 135 1.18 13.28 -1.46
N ARG A 136 0.05 12.77 -0.96
CA ARG A 136 -0.94 13.62 -0.29
C ARG A 136 -0.38 14.22 0.99
N GLN A 137 -0.91 15.37 1.36
CA GLN A 137 -0.83 15.86 2.72
C GLN A 137 -1.87 15.16 3.60
N GLU A 138 -1.45 14.68 4.77
CA GLU A 138 -2.37 14.05 5.72
C GLU A 138 -3.40 15.04 6.25
N GLY A 139 -4.63 14.56 6.47
CA GLY A 139 -5.74 15.37 6.96
C GLY A 139 -6.35 16.36 5.96
N VAL A 140 -5.75 16.54 4.78
CA VAL A 140 -6.25 17.44 3.73
C VAL A 140 -7.04 16.64 2.70
N TYR A 141 -8.27 17.08 2.41
CA TYR A 141 -9.16 16.43 1.45
C TYR A 141 -9.88 17.47 0.56
N PRO A 142 -10.19 17.13 -0.70
CA PRO A 142 -9.88 15.86 -1.34
C PRO A 142 -8.37 15.74 -1.64
N ALA A 143 -7.90 14.50 -1.77
CA ALA A 143 -6.49 14.20 -1.94
C ALA A 143 -6.29 13.04 -2.91
N PHE A 144 -5.09 12.92 -3.45
CA PHE A 144 -4.67 11.77 -4.23
C PHE A 144 -3.26 11.35 -3.90
N GLU A 145 -2.90 10.12 -4.24
CA GLU A 145 -1.51 9.65 -4.26
C GLU A 145 -1.26 9.00 -5.63
N GLU A 146 -0.07 9.23 -6.17
CA GLU A 146 0.41 8.56 -7.36
C GLU A 146 1.83 8.07 -7.11
N PHE A 147 2.07 6.77 -7.33
CA PHE A 147 3.38 6.19 -7.17
C PHE A 147 3.55 4.92 -8.00
N TYR A 148 4.80 4.55 -8.22
CA TYR A 148 5.18 3.20 -8.64
C TYR A 148 5.69 2.42 -7.43
N VAL A 149 5.50 1.11 -7.41
CA VAL A 149 5.98 0.25 -6.33
C VAL A 149 6.50 -1.07 -6.86
N VAL A 150 7.58 -1.57 -6.28
CA VAL A 150 8.09 -2.92 -6.49
C VAL A 150 7.56 -3.84 -5.39
N ALA A 151 6.92 -4.94 -5.80
CA ALA A 151 6.37 -5.94 -4.88
C ALA A 151 6.35 -7.32 -5.55
N PRO A 152 6.19 -8.42 -4.79
CA PRO A 152 5.93 -9.74 -5.37
C PRO A 152 4.74 -9.70 -6.35
N LYS A 153 4.81 -10.48 -7.42
CA LYS A 153 3.79 -10.55 -8.48
C LYS A 153 2.54 -11.33 -8.04
N LEU A 154 1.83 -10.79 -7.05
CA LEU A 154 0.64 -11.39 -6.46
C LEU A 154 -0.62 -10.54 -6.68
N ALA A 155 -0.46 -9.24 -6.92
CA ALA A 155 -1.57 -8.34 -7.18
C ALA A 155 -2.00 -8.41 -8.65
N LYS A 156 -3.31 -8.43 -8.88
CA LYS A 156 -3.89 -8.26 -10.21
C LYS A 156 -4.19 -6.78 -10.47
N ASN A 157 -4.32 -6.42 -11.74
CA ASN A 157 -4.91 -5.15 -12.14
C ASN A 157 -6.26 -4.98 -11.42
N LYS A 158 -6.45 -3.83 -10.77
CA LYS A 158 -7.60 -3.61 -9.91
C LYS A 158 -8.09 -2.17 -10.00
N CYS A 159 -9.36 -2.03 -10.38
CA CYS A 159 -10.12 -0.80 -10.23
C CYS A 159 -11.60 -1.20 -10.09
N ARG A 160 -12.29 -0.73 -9.04
CA ARG A 160 -13.67 -1.14 -8.78
C ARG A 160 -14.65 -0.62 -9.83
N ASN A 161 -14.50 0.64 -10.22
CA ASN A 161 -15.27 1.28 -11.27
C ASN A 161 -14.35 2.23 -12.04
N LEU A 162 -13.85 1.77 -13.19
CA LEU A 162 -12.84 2.50 -13.96
C LEU A 162 -13.34 3.87 -14.42
N LYS A 163 -14.57 3.95 -14.95
CA LYS A 163 -15.14 5.20 -15.47
C LYS A 163 -15.26 6.26 -14.37
N ALA A 164 -15.81 5.87 -13.20
CA ALA A 164 -15.94 6.79 -12.07
C ALA A 164 -14.58 7.18 -11.49
N PHE A 165 -13.63 6.23 -11.42
CA PHE A 165 -12.28 6.50 -10.95
C PHE A 165 -11.58 7.53 -11.84
N GLU A 166 -11.61 7.33 -13.17
CA GLU A 166 -10.94 8.23 -14.12
C GLU A 166 -11.55 9.63 -14.13
N GLN A 167 -12.87 9.74 -13.92
CA GLN A 167 -13.50 11.04 -13.72
C GLN A 167 -12.96 11.73 -12.47
N ASN A 168 -13.02 11.07 -11.31
CA ASN A 168 -12.52 11.64 -10.06
C ASN A 168 -11.02 11.97 -10.13
N TRP A 169 -10.24 11.11 -10.80
CA TRP A 169 -8.81 11.33 -11.00
C TRP A 169 -8.55 12.61 -11.80
N ARG A 170 -9.26 12.82 -12.91
CA ARG A 170 -9.15 14.05 -13.72
C ARG A 170 -9.56 15.29 -12.94
N GLU A 171 -10.61 15.21 -12.12
CA GLU A 171 -11.04 16.32 -11.26
C GLU A 171 -9.96 16.71 -10.23
N LEU A 172 -9.20 15.73 -9.72
CA LEU A 172 -8.14 15.96 -8.73
C LEU A 172 -6.79 16.36 -9.34
N THR A 173 -6.49 15.90 -10.55
CA THR A 173 -5.16 16.05 -11.18
C THR A 173 -5.14 17.02 -12.35
N GLY A 174 -6.31 17.44 -12.85
CA GLY A 174 -6.43 18.47 -13.87
C GLY A 174 -5.97 19.85 -13.35
N PRO A 175 -5.74 20.83 -14.24
CA PRO A 175 -5.37 22.18 -13.85
C PRO A 175 -6.44 22.75 -12.90
N ALA A 176 -6.04 23.03 -11.66
CA ALA A 176 -6.96 23.42 -10.60
C ALA A 176 -7.68 24.74 -10.93
N LYS A 177 -9.00 24.79 -10.70
CA LYS A 177 -9.65 26.03 -10.26
C LYS A 177 -9.58 26.02 -8.73
N PRO A 178 -8.70 26.80 -8.09
CA PRO A 178 -8.76 26.95 -6.64
C PRO A 178 -10.10 27.59 -6.28
N VAL A 179 -10.99 26.83 -5.64
CA VAL A 179 -12.16 27.37 -4.98
C VAL A 179 -11.71 27.71 -3.55
N GLN A 180 -11.44 28.98 -3.33
CA GLN A 180 -11.23 29.50 -1.98
C GLN A 180 -12.59 29.57 -1.30
N LEU A 181 -12.87 28.64 -0.39
CA LEU A 181 -14.01 28.75 0.51
C LEU A 181 -13.68 29.84 1.53
N THR A 182 -14.07 31.08 1.25
CA THR A 182 -14.18 32.12 2.27
C THR A 182 -15.33 31.76 3.20
N LEU A 183 -15.01 31.00 4.25
CA LEU A 183 -15.82 30.99 5.46
C LEU A 183 -15.21 32.02 6.40
N PHE A 184 -16.06 32.92 6.89
CA PHE A 184 -15.78 34.09 7.71
C PHE A 184 -15.36 35.36 6.95
N VAL A 185 -16.36 36.20 6.66
CA VAL A 185 -16.20 37.66 6.59
C VAL A 185 -16.37 38.16 8.04
N PRO A 186 -15.56 39.13 8.51
CA PRO A 186 -15.65 39.68 9.87
C PRO A 186 -17.03 40.30 10.18
#